data_AF-A0A917EWB4-F1
#
_entry.id   AF-A0A917EWB4-F1
#
_cell.length_a   1.000
_cell.length_b   1.000
_cell.length_c   1.000
_cell.angle_alpha   90.00
_cell.angle_beta   90.00
_cell.angle_gamma   90.00
#
_symmetry.space_group_name_H-M   'P 1'
#
loop_
_entity.id
_entity.type
_entity.pdbx_description
1 polymer ?
#
loop_
_entity_poly.entity_id
_entity_poly.type
_entity_poly.pdbx_seq_one_letter_code
_entity_poly.pdbx_strand_id
1 'polypeptide(L)'
;MPAFTSTPLTISWTSTGGTKAYLGVDTTDAQAEPFESVNPDSGSNQDIDYQCYDSHTYTLTVVGSDGSTASKTVTVSNIGDH
;
A
#
# COMPACT_ATOMS: atom_id res chain seq x y z
N MET A 1 -25.28 -16.60 -1.56
CA MET A 1 -24.75 -15.39 -2.24
C MET A 1 -23.26 -15.59 -2.38
N PRO A 2 -22.60 -15.32 -3.51
CA PRO A 2 -21.15 -15.47 -3.57
C PRO A 2 -20.57 -14.45 -2.59
N ALA A 3 -19.83 -14.93 -1.59
CA ALA A 3 -19.06 -14.06 -0.71
C ALA A 3 -18.06 -13.31 -1.61
N PHE A 4 -18.03 -11.98 -1.53
CA PHE A 4 -16.96 -11.22 -2.17
C PHE A 4 -15.68 -11.54 -1.41
N THR A 5 -14.86 -12.42 -1.97
CA THR A 5 -13.60 -12.87 -1.36
C THR A 5 -12.49 -11.84 -1.54
N SER A 6 -12.70 -10.87 -2.44
CA SER A 6 -11.84 -9.72 -2.71
C SER A 6 -12.68 -8.46 -2.83
N THR A 7 -12.23 -7.36 -2.24
CA THR A 7 -12.76 -6.00 -2.46
C THR A 7 -11.68 -5.13 -3.06
N PRO A 8 -11.94 -4.41 -4.17
CA PRO A 8 -10.97 -3.46 -4.70
C PRO A 8 -10.79 -2.30 -3.71
N LEU A 9 -9.55 -2.03 -3.31
CA LEU A 9 -9.17 -0.83 -2.59
C LEU A 9 -8.28 0.03 -3.46
N THR A 10 -8.51 1.34 -3.44
CA THR A 10 -7.61 2.30 -4.07
C THR A 10 -6.76 2.96 -3.00
N ILE A 11 -5.45 2.73 -3.04
CA ILE A 11 -4.49 3.44 -2.21
C ILE A 11 -4.01 4.65 -3.01
N SER A 12 -4.09 5.84 -2.41
CA SER A 12 -3.60 7.08 -3.01
C SER A 12 -2.59 7.72 -2.10
N TRP A 13 -1.60 8.41 -2.68
CA TRP A 13 -0.57 9.08 -1.90
C TRP A 13 -0.15 10.41 -2.51
N THR A 14 0.42 11.22 -1.64
CA THR A 14 1.14 12.42 -2.02
C THR A 14 2.56 12.29 -1.50
N SER A 15 3.51 12.66 -2.35
CA SER A 15 4.94 12.61 -2.04
C SER A 15 5.58 13.93 -2.48
N THR A 16 6.81 14.18 -2.07
CA THR A 16 7.58 15.31 -2.56
C THR A 16 9.02 14.85 -2.76
N GLY A 17 9.53 14.99 -3.99
CA GLY A 17 10.89 14.58 -4.33
C GLY A 17 11.12 13.06 -4.36
N GLY A 18 10.05 12.25 -4.43
CA GLY A 18 10.14 10.80 -4.57
C GLY A 18 10.66 10.41 -5.95
N THR A 19 11.66 9.53 -6.00
CA THR A 19 12.21 8.95 -7.25
C THR A 19 11.83 7.49 -7.44
N LYS A 20 11.51 6.78 -6.35
CA LYS A 20 10.98 5.41 -6.38
C LYS A 20 9.95 5.26 -5.27
N ALA A 21 8.94 4.44 -5.49
CA ALA A 21 7.99 4.06 -4.46
C ALA A 21 7.69 2.57 -4.53
N TYR A 22 7.46 2.00 -3.36
CA TYR A 22 7.18 0.59 -3.17
C TYR A 22 5.95 0.44 -2.31
N LEU A 23 5.03 -0.40 -2.74
CA LEU A 23 3.89 -0.82 -1.95
C LEU A 23 4.18 -2.22 -1.40
N GLY A 24 3.97 -2.40 -0.11
CA GLY A 24 4.13 -3.65 0.61
C GLY A 24 2.83 -4.03 1.31
N VAL A 25 2.60 -5.34 1.43
CA VAL A 25 1.45 -5.91 2.14
C VAL A 25 1.99 -6.75 3.28
N ASP A 26 1.46 -6.55 4.48
CA ASP A 26 1.87 -7.18 5.74
C ASP A 26 3.36 -7.03 6.08
N THR A 27 3.97 -5.95 5.61
CA THR A 27 5.35 -5.55 5.94
C THR A 27 5.37 -4.12 6.43
N THR A 28 6.37 -3.75 7.24
CA THR A 28 6.60 -2.36 7.67
C THR A 28 7.62 -1.63 6.81
N ASP A 29 8.29 -2.35 5.90
CA ASP A 29 9.27 -1.78 4.97
C ASP A 29 9.04 -2.35 3.57
N ALA A 30 8.26 -1.61 2.78
CA ALA A 30 7.95 -1.99 1.42
C ALA A 30 9.18 -1.90 0.48
N GLN A 31 10.26 -1.21 0.86
CA GLN A 31 11.48 -1.25 0.06
C GLN A 31 12.24 -2.56 0.28
N ALA A 32 12.23 -3.11 1.49
CA ALA A 32 12.85 -4.39 1.80
C ALA A 32 12.03 -5.57 1.26
N GLU A 33 10.70 -5.49 1.39
CA GLU A 33 9.75 -6.53 0.96
C GLU A 33 8.65 -5.92 0.07
N PRO A 34 8.99 -5.49 -1.17
CA PRO A 34 8.00 -4.91 -2.06
C PRO A 34 7.02 -5.97 -2.53
N PHE A 35 5.73 -5.70 -2.35
CA PHE A 35 4.69 -6.38 -3.09
C PHE A 35 4.70 -5.90 -4.55
N GLU A 36 4.74 -4.58 -4.76
CA GLU A 36 4.79 -3.97 -6.08
C GLU A 36 5.59 -2.65 -6.07
N SER A 37 6.24 -2.33 -7.19
CA SER A 37 6.85 -1.02 -7.40
C SER A 37 5.82 -0.07 -8.02
N VAL A 38 5.55 1.05 -7.36
CA VAL A 38 4.49 2.00 -7.75
C VAL A 38 5.07 3.35 -8.14
N ASN A 39 4.26 4.21 -8.76
CA ASN A 39 4.70 5.54 -9.16
C ASN A 39 5.00 6.42 -7.91
N PRO A 40 6.23 6.93 -7.73
CA PRO A 40 6.53 7.84 -6.63
C PRO A 40 5.85 9.19 -6.73
N ASP A 41 5.28 9.60 -7.87
CA ASP A 41 4.73 10.94 -8.08
C ASP A 41 3.57 11.27 -7.12
N SER A 42 3.47 12.54 -6.74
CA SER A 42 2.39 13.02 -5.89
C SER A 42 1.04 12.98 -6.61
N GLY A 43 0.02 12.48 -5.94
CA GLY A 43 -1.32 12.29 -6.53
C GLY A 43 -1.47 10.96 -7.28
N SER A 44 -0.46 10.09 -7.22
CA SER A 44 -0.57 8.73 -7.74
C SER A 44 -1.51 7.88 -6.88
N ASN A 45 -2.07 6.86 -7.52
CA ASN A 45 -2.88 5.85 -6.88
C ASN A 45 -2.55 4.46 -7.43
N GLN A 46 -2.92 3.44 -6.67
CA GLN A 46 -2.84 2.04 -7.04
C GLN A 46 -4.09 1.33 -6.56
N ASP A 47 -4.71 0.57 -7.46
CA ASP A 47 -5.79 -0.33 -7.11
C ASP A 47 -5.20 -1.69 -6.69
N ILE A 48 -5.71 -2.21 -5.59
CA ILE A 48 -5.30 -3.48 -5.02
C ILE A 48 -6.53 -4.32 -4.67
N ASP A 49 -6.43 -5.62 -4.88
CA ASP A 49 -7.45 -6.58 -4.51
C ASP A 49 -7.26 -7.01 -3.05
N TYR A 50 -8.00 -6.37 -2.13
CA TYR A 50 -7.97 -6.72 -0.71
C TYR A 50 -8.73 -8.01 -0.47
N GLN A 51 -8.00 -9.05 -0.04
CA GLN A 51 -8.60 -10.31 0.38
C GLN A 51 -9.29 -10.11 1.72
N CYS A 52 -10.62 -10.10 1.74
CA CYS A 52 -11.42 -9.71 2.90
C CYS A 52 -11.39 -10.72 4.06
N TYR A 53 -10.60 -11.78 3.99
CA TYR A 53 -10.57 -12.83 5.00
C TYR A 53 -9.87 -12.40 6.29
N ASP A 54 -8.86 -11.53 6.19
CA ASP A 54 -8.02 -11.12 7.31
C ASP A 54 -7.76 -9.61 7.32
N SER A 55 -7.39 -9.08 8.48
CA SER A 55 -6.90 -7.70 8.57
C SER A 55 -5.49 -7.64 7.96
N HIS A 56 -5.27 -6.73 7.01
CA HIS A 56 -3.98 -6.59 6.34
C HIS A 56 -3.40 -5.21 6.56
N THR A 57 -2.08 -5.14 6.56
CA THR A 57 -1.35 -3.88 6.69
C THR A 57 -0.73 -3.49 5.35
N TYR A 58 -0.95 -2.26 4.91
CA TYR A 58 -0.41 -1.72 3.67
C TYR A 58 0.63 -0.67 3.99
N THR A 59 1.85 -0.86 3.49
CA THR A 59 2.94 0.09 3.68
C THR A 59 3.39 0.65 2.34
N LEU A 60 3.41 1.97 2.25
CA LEU A 60 4.02 2.69 1.14
C LEU A 60 5.38 3.22 1.58
N THR A 61 6.44 2.86 0.88
CA THR A 61 7.79 3.38 1.08
C THR A 61 8.22 4.19 -0.13
N VAL A 62 8.51 5.47 0.06
CA VAL A 62 9.00 6.37 -0.98
C VAL A 62 10.47 6.67 -0.74
N VAL A 63 11.28 6.57 -1.79
CA VAL A 63 12.71 6.87 -1.78
C VAL A 63 12.94 8.21 -2.46
N GLY A 64 13.49 9.18 -1.73
CA GLY A 64 13.88 10.49 -2.22
C GLY A 64 15.11 10.44 -3.13
N SER A 65 15.33 11.52 -3.88
CA SER A 65 16.52 11.67 -4.74
C SER A 65 17.83 11.76 -3.95
N ASP A 66 17.77 12.12 -2.68
CA ASP A 66 18.87 12.17 -1.71
C ASP A 66 19.16 10.80 -1.07
N GLY A 67 18.39 9.77 -1.43
CA GLY A 67 18.48 8.43 -0.85
C GLY A 67 17.73 8.29 0.49
N SER A 68 17.08 9.35 0.98
CA SER A 68 16.23 9.27 2.16
C SER A 68 14.99 8.42 1.87
N THR A 69 14.51 7.67 2.85
CA THR A 69 13.33 6.82 2.72
C THR A 69 12.25 7.29 3.68
N ALA A 70 11.00 7.31 3.21
CA ALA A 70 9.84 7.64 4.00
C ALA A 70 8.80 6.53 3.86
N SER A 71 8.49 5.86 4.96
CA SER A 71 7.46 4.82 5.01
C SER A 71 6.20 5.32 5.75
N LYS A 72 5.04 4.96 5.20
CA LYS A 72 3.72 5.18 5.80
C LYS A 72 2.97 3.86 5.78
N THR A 73 2.31 3.55 6.90
CA THR A 73 1.60 2.29 7.08
C THR A 73 0.14 2.55 7.41
N VAL A 74 -0.75 1.82 6.74
CA VAL A 74 -2.20 1.87 6.92
C VAL A 74 -2.70 0.45 7.18
N THR A 75 -3.42 0.24 8.26
CA THR A 75 -4.04 -1.06 8.55
C THR A 75 -5.50 -1.04 8.09
N VAL A 76 -5.87 -2.02 7.28
CA VAL A 76 -7.25 -2.26 6.87
C VAL A 76 -7.75 -3.45 7.69
N SER A 77 -8.69 -3.18 8.59
CA SER A 77 -9.30 -4.21 9.43
C SER A 77 -10.58 -4.73 8.79
N ASN A 78 -10.67 -6.04 8.56
CA ASN A 78 -11.96 -6.69 8.33
C ASN A 78 -12.64 -6.87 9.69
N ILE A 79 -13.81 -6.25 9.88
CA ILE A 79 -14.58 -6.32 11.14
C ILE A 79 -15.68 -7.39 11.12
N GLY A 80 -15.80 -8.16 10.03
CA GLY A 80 -16.92 -9.06 9.78
C GLY A 80 -18.24 -8.33 9.50
N ASP A 81 -19.11 -8.94 8.69
CA ASP A 81 -20.53 -8.54 8.62
C ASP A 81 -21.24 -9.27 9.78
N HIS A 82 -21.81 -8.53 10.73
CA HIS A 82 -22.50 -9.09 11.90
C HIS A 82 -23.96 -9.42 11.59
#